data_AF-A0A7J0E3M3-F1
#
_entry.id   AF-A0A7J0E3M3-F1
#
_cell.length_a   1.000
_cell.length_b   1.000
_cell.length_c   1.000
_cell.angle_alpha   90.00
_cell.angle_beta   90.00
_cell.angle_gamma   90.00
#
_symmetry.space_group_name_H-M   'P 1'
#
loop_
_entity.id
_entity.type
_entity.pdbx_description
1 polymer ?
#
loop_
_entity_poly.entity_id
_entity_poly.type
_entity_poly.pdbx_seq_one_letter_code
_entity_poly.pdbx_strand_id
1 'polypeptide(L)'
;MPQVEIEEAILDLGGRSVFDLSPINKAVVKRLMTDVPFGVLLSGGLDSSLVAAVASRHLAESEAACQWGSQLHTFCIGLKGSPDLKAAREVADYLGTRHHEFHFTVQDGIDALEEVIYYIETYDVITIRASTPMFLMSRKMKSLGVKMVISGEGSDEIFGGYLYFHKAPNKEDFSRGNMSQKEQFSDGVGYSWIDGLKDHANLHVTDAMLSHAGFIYPENTPTTKEAYYYRTIFERFFPKNSARSTVPGGPSVACSTAKAVEWDAARSKNLDPSGRAALGVHASAYKEAAEANNASVINGPPQKQREGVVEKTATVA
;
A
#
# COMPACT_ATOMS: atom_id res chain seq x y z
N MET A 1 -21.79 -23.84 -27.77
CA MET A 1 -21.74 -23.68 -26.30
C MET A 1 -22.52 -22.43 -25.97
N PRO A 2 -23.49 -22.47 -25.04
CA PRO A 2 -24.42 -21.37 -24.88
C PRO A 2 -23.70 -20.15 -24.34
N GLN A 3 -23.85 -19.02 -25.04
CA GLN A 3 -23.48 -17.69 -24.56
C GLN A 3 -24.33 -17.41 -23.32
N VAL A 4 -23.70 -17.33 -22.15
CA VAL A 4 -24.36 -16.77 -20.98
C VAL A 4 -24.23 -15.26 -21.12
N GLU A 5 -25.29 -14.61 -21.60
CA GLU A 5 -25.46 -13.16 -21.53
C GLU A 5 -25.56 -12.77 -20.04
N ILE A 6 -24.42 -12.37 -19.47
CA ILE A 6 -24.33 -11.79 -18.12
C ILE A 6 -24.15 -10.27 -18.28
N GLU A 7 -25.06 -9.60 -18.97
CA GLU A 7 -25.20 -8.14 -18.83
C GLU A 7 -25.89 -7.76 -17.50
N GLU A 8 -26.53 -8.72 -16.83
CA GLU A 8 -27.16 -8.55 -15.52
C GLU A 8 -26.59 -9.54 -14.48
N ALA A 9 -25.33 -9.37 -14.08
CA ALA A 9 -24.87 -10.01 -12.83
C ALA A 9 -25.51 -9.31 -11.63
N ILE A 10 -26.80 -9.53 -11.41
CA ILE A 10 -27.46 -9.28 -10.13
C ILE A 10 -26.92 -10.32 -9.16
N LEU A 11 -26.04 -9.91 -8.25
CA LEU A 11 -25.65 -10.73 -7.10
C LEU A 11 -26.90 -10.93 -6.23
N ASP A 12 -27.57 -12.07 -6.41
CA ASP A 12 -28.76 -12.43 -5.65
C ASP A 12 -28.36 -12.90 -4.23
N LEU A 13 -28.35 -11.96 -3.30
CA LEU A 13 -28.30 -12.22 -1.86
C LEU A 13 -29.74 -12.28 -1.31
N GLY A 14 -30.46 -13.35 -1.65
CA GLY A 14 -31.74 -13.68 -1.02
C GLY A 14 -32.94 -12.85 -1.49
N GLY A 15 -33.14 -12.75 -2.80
CA GLY A 15 -34.37 -12.25 -3.42
C GLY A 15 -34.50 -10.72 -3.47
N ARG A 16 -33.38 -9.99 -3.34
CA ARG A 16 -33.32 -8.55 -3.62
C ARG A 16 -32.19 -8.31 -4.62
N SER A 17 -32.47 -7.63 -5.73
CA SER A 17 -31.42 -7.13 -6.61
C SER A 17 -30.72 -5.96 -5.92
N VAL A 18 -29.56 -6.19 -5.29
CA VAL A 18 -28.97 -5.16 -4.41
C VAL A 18 -27.93 -4.27 -5.10
N PHE A 19 -27.26 -4.70 -6.17
CA PHE A 19 -26.27 -3.84 -6.84
C PHE A 19 -26.23 -4.03 -8.36
N ASP A 20 -26.56 -2.96 -9.09
CA ASP A 20 -26.30 -2.87 -10.53
C ASP A 20 -24.79 -2.66 -10.76
N LEU A 21 -24.11 -3.66 -11.33
CA LEU A 21 -22.69 -3.58 -11.70
C LEU A 21 -22.47 -2.89 -13.06
N SER A 22 -23.52 -2.52 -13.79
CA SER A 22 -23.40 -1.84 -15.08
C SER A 22 -22.56 -0.56 -15.02
N PRO A 23 -22.61 0.29 -13.97
CA PRO A 23 -21.80 1.51 -13.92
C PRO A 23 -20.29 1.21 -13.82
N ILE A 24 -19.89 0.24 -12.99
CA ILE A 24 -18.47 -0.12 -12.83
C ILE A 24 -17.95 -0.82 -14.10
N ASN A 25 -18.75 -1.70 -14.71
CA ASN A 25 -18.43 -2.31 -16.00
C ASN A 25 -18.17 -1.24 -17.07
N LYS A 26 -19.12 -0.30 -17.25
CA LYS A 26 -18.98 0.81 -18.21
C LYS A 26 -17.77 1.69 -17.90
N ALA A 27 -17.50 1.97 -16.61
CA ALA A 27 -16.39 2.81 -16.19
C ALA A 27 -15.02 2.18 -16.49
N VAL A 28 -14.88 0.86 -16.28
CA VAL A 28 -13.65 0.12 -16.57
C VAL A 28 -13.47 -0.06 -18.08
N VAL A 29 -14.50 -0.51 -18.80
CA VAL A 29 -14.45 -0.71 -20.26
C VAL A 29 -14.05 0.58 -20.97
N LYS A 30 -14.62 1.72 -20.57
CA LYS A 30 -14.24 3.04 -21.12
C LYS A 30 -12.75 3.35 -20.93
N ARG A 31 -12.11 2.85 -19.87
CA ARG A 31 -10.69 3.06 -19.54
C ARG A 31 -9.76 2.00 -20.15
N LEU A 32 -10.29 0.96 -20.78
CA LEU A 32 -9.51 0.00 -21.58
C LEU A 32 -9.13 0.55 -22.97
N MET A 33 -9.64 1.73 -23.35
CA MET A 33 -9.26 2.42 -24.59
C MET A 33 -7.80 2.89 -24.52
N THR A 34 -6.88 2.12 -25.10
CA THR A 34 -5.45 2.43 -25.06
C THR A 34 -4.68 1.87 -26.26
N ASP A 35 -3.72 2.66 -26.78
CA ASP A 35 -2.80 2.28 -27.85
C ASP A 35 -1.43 1.82 -27.32
N VAL A 36 -1.30 1.63 -26.01
CA VAL A 36 -0.03 1.31 -25.33
C VAL A 36 -0.19 0.14 -24.36
N PRO A 37 0.90 -0.57 -24.04
CA PRO A 37 0.85 -1.63 -23.03
C PRO A 37 0.33 -1.10 -21.69
N PHE A 38 -0.67 -1.81 -21.14
CA PHE A 38 -1.31 -1.46 -19.88
C PHE A 38 -1.44 -2.66 -18.93
N GLY A 39 -1.85 -2.41 -17.70
CA GLY A 39 -2.29 -3.46 -16.78
C GLY A 39 -3.14 -2.94 -15.63
N VAL A 40 -3.29 -3.75 -14.58
CA VAL A 40 -4.08 -3.41 -13.40
C VAL A 40 -3.24 -3.58 -12.13
N LEU A 41 -3.35 -2.63 -11.21
CA LEU A 41 -2.78 -2.76 -9.87
C LEU A 41 -3.66 -3.66 -9.02
N LEU A 42 -3.11 -4.73 -8.47
CA LEU A 42 -3.84 -5.77 -7.76
C LEU A 42 -3.23 -6.00 -6.37
N SER A 43 -3.89 -5.53 -5.32
CA SER A 43 -3.47 -5.74 -3.93
C SER A 43 -4.11 -6.98 -3.30
N GLY A 44 -5.11 -7.57 -3.96
CA GLY A 44 -5.96 -8.63 -3.39
C GLY A 44 -7.13 -8.10 -2.54
N GLY A 45 -7.18 -6.78 -2.26
CA GLY A 45 -8.35 -6.13 -1.70
C GLY A 45 -9.53 -6.12 -2.66
N LEU A 46 -10.75 -5.93 -2.13
CA LEU A 46 -12.00 -5.98 -2.89
C LEU A 46 -11.99 -5.06 -4.12
N ASP A 47 -11.54 -3.82 -3.96
CA ASP A 47 -11.65 -2.78 -5.00
C ASP A 47 -10.76 -3.10 -6.20
N SER A 48 -9.49 -3.37 -5.95
CA SER A 48 -8.53 -3.74 -6.98
C SER A 48 -8.91 -5.06 -7.67
N SER A 49 -9.46 -6.02 -6.91
CA SER A 49 -9.90 -7.31 -7.43
C SER A 49 -11.11 -7.17 -8.34
N LEU A 50 -12.07 -6.30 -7.99
CA LEU A 50 -13.23 -6.01 -8.82
C LEU A 50 -12.81 -5.34 -10.14
N VAL A 51 -11.93 -4.35 -10.09
CA VAL A 51 -11.36 -3.71 -11.29
C VAL A 51 -10.65 -4.73 -12.17
N ALA A 52 -9.80 -5.60 -11.59
CA ALA A 52 -9.09 -6.63 -12.33
C ALA A 52 -10.03 -7.66 -12.96
N ALA A 53 -11.08 -8.07 -12.25
CA ALA A 53 -12.07 -9.02 -12.74
C ALA A 53 -12.84 -8.46 -13.94
N VAL A 54 -13.31 -7.21 -13.84
CA VAL A 54 -14.02 -6.53 -14.93
C VAL A 54 -13.09 -6.30 -16.12
N ALA A 55 -11.87 -5.82 -15.88
CA ALA A 55 -10.88 -5.62 -16.94
C ALA A 55 -10.54 -6.94 -17.66
N SER A 56 -10.32 -8.02 -16.92
CA SER A 56 -9.99 -9.33 -17.49
C SER A 56 -11.13 -9.90 -18.33
N ARG A 57 -12.39 -9.68 -17.92
CA ARG A 57 -13.57 -10.13 -18.66
C ARG A 57 -13.69 -9.45 -20.02
N HIS A 58 -13.48 -8.13 -20.07
CA HIS A 58 -13.71 -7.34 -21.27
C HIS A 58 -12.45 -7.16 -22.14
N LEU A 59 -11.26 -7.52 -21.64
CA LEU A 59 -10.02 -7.40 -22.40
C LEU A 59 -10.09 -8.16 -23.72
N ALA A 60 -10.61 -9.39 -23.72
CA ALA A 60 -10.68 -10.24 -24.92
C ALA A 60 -11.48 -9.60 -26.08
N GLU A 61 -12.40 -8.70 -25.78
CA GLU A 61 -13.25 -8.01 -26.76
C GLU A 61 -12.71 -6.62 -27.14
N SER A 62 -11.62 -6.18 -26.50
CA SER A 62 -11.04 -4.84 -26.71
C SER A 62 -10.02 -4.83 -27.86
N GLU A 63 -9.86 -3.67 -28.51
CA GLU A 63 -8.81 -3.46 -29.53
C GLU A 63 -7.40 -3.72 -28.97
N ALA A 64 -7.21 -3.48 -27.67
CA ALA A 64 -5.95 -3.70 -26.98
C ALA A 64 -5.54 -5.19 -26.99
N ALA A 65 -6.49 -6.13 -26.94
CA ALA A 65 -6.16 -7.56 -26.99
C ALA A 65 -5.58 -7.98 -28.34
N CYS A 66 -6.03 -7.37 -29.44
CA CYS A 66 -5.49 -7.64 -30.78
C CYS A 66 -4.04 -7.16 -30.92
N GLN A 67 -3.65 -6.10 -30.22
CA GLN A 67 -2.33 -5.50 -30.33
C GLN A 67 -1.32 -6.04 -29.31
N TRP A 68 -1.76 -6.32 -28.08
CA TRP A 68 -0.88 -6.58 -26.93
C TRP A 68 -1.14 -7.94 -26.25
N GLY A 69 -2.08 -8.72 -26.77
CA GLY A 69 -2.48 -10.03 -26.24
C GLY A 69 -3.71 -9.96 -25.34
N SER A 70 -4.44 -11.07 -25.27
CA SER A 70 -5.71 -11.18 -24.53
C SER A 70 -5.54 -11.48 -23.04
N GLN A 71 -4.31 -11.73 -22.57
CA GLN A 71 -4.04 -12.00 -21.16
C GLN A 71 -3.75 -10.71 -20.40
N LEU A 72 -4.54 -10.41 -19.38
CA LEU A 72 -4.36 -9.21 -18.56
C LEU A 72 -3.08 -9.32 -17.70
N HIS A 73 -2.27 -8.26 -17.69
CA HIS A 73 -1.14 -8.14 -16.78
C HIS A 73 -1.59 -7.48 -15.47
N THR A 74 -1.27 -8.09 -14.33
CA THR A 74 -1.57 -7.55 -13.00
C THR A 74 -0.30 -7.35 -12.18
N PHE A 75 -0.25 -6.30 -11.37
CA PHE A 75 0.95 -5.89 -10.64
C PHE A 75 0.66 -5.74 -9.14
N CYS A 76 1.54 -6.31 -8.33
CA CYS A 76 1.52 -6.15 -6.88
C CYS A 76 2.94 -5.84 -6.37
N ILE A 77 3.05 -5.09 -5.27
CA ILE A 77 4.30 -4.86 -4.58
C ILE A 77 4.14 -5.04 -3.07
N GLY A 78 5.14 -5.63 -2.44
CA GLY A 78 5.16 -5.81 -0.99
C GLY A 78 6.53 -6.21 -0.48
N LEU A 79 6.69 -6.18 0.83
CA LEU A 79 7.78 -6.88 1.50
C LEU A 79 7.58 -8.39 1.31
N LYS A 80 8.68 -9.16 1.32
CA LYS A 80 8.61 -10.60 1.15
C LYS A 80 7.71 -11.23 2.23
N GLY A 81 6.69 -11.97 1.78
CA GLY A 81 5.72 -12.60 2.67
C GLY A 81 4.60 -11.70 3.16
N SER A 82 4.43 -10.50 2.58
CA SER A 82 3.32 -9.62 2.97
C SER A 82 1.95 -10.23 2.62
N PRO A 83 0.91 -9.93 3.40
CA PRO A 83 -0.43 -10.44 3.16
C PRO A 83 -1.02 -9.98 1.83
N ASP A 84 -0.69 -8.77 1.36
CA ASP A 84 -1.15 -8.27 0.05
C ASP A 84 -0.60 -9.12 -1.09
N LEU A 85 0.67 -9.55 -1.04
CA LEU A 85 1.23 -10.43 -2.08
C LEU A 85 0.49 -11.77 -2.15
N LYS A 86 0.14 -12.33 -0.98
CA LYS A 86 -0.62 -13.58 -0.92
C LYS A 86 -2.02 -13.41 -1.50
N ALA A 87 -2.75 -12.38 -1.07
CA ALA A 87 -4.12 -12.13 -1.54
C ALA A 87 -4.16 -11.79 -3.03
N ALA A 88 -3.22 -10.97 -3.52
CA ALA A 88 -3.10 -10.63 -4.92
C ALA A 88 -2.85 -11.87 -5.79
N ARG A 89 -2.00 -12.80 -5.33
CA ARG A 89 -1.75 -14.06 -6.02
C ARG A 89 -3.00 -14.94 -6.11
N GLU A 90 -3.75 -15.08 -5.01
CA GLU A 90 -5.00 -15.85 -4.99
C GLU A 90 -6.00 -15.31 -6.03
N VAL A 91 -6.15 -13.98 -6.12
CA VAL A 91 -7.04 -13.35 -7.11
C VAL A 91 -6.48 -13.51 -8.53
N ALA A 92 -5.17 -13.36 -8.71
CA ALA A 92 -4.54 -13.50 -10.01
C ALA A 92 -4.67 -14.92 -10.58
N ASP A 93 -4.51 -15.94 -9.74
CA ASP A 93 -4.69 -17.35 -10.09
C ASP A 93 -6.15 -17.64 -10.46
N TYR A 94 -7.10 -17.10 -9.70
CA TYR A 94 -8.53 -17.22 -10.00
C TYR A 94 -8.90 -16.58 -11.34
N LEU A 95 -8.34 -15.40 -11.65
CA LEU A 95 -8.61 -14.67 -12.89
C LEU A 95 -7.77 -15.15 -14.09
N GLY A 96 -6.73 -15.96 -13.89
CA GLY A 96 -5.83 -16.41 -14.95
C GLY A 96 -4.93 -15.30 -15.52
N THR A 97 -4.64 -14.27 -14.73
CA THR A 97 -3.85 -13.10 -15.18
C THR A 97 -2.36 -13.40 -15.24
N ARG A 98 -1.62 -12.66 -16.08
CA ARG A 98 -0.16 -12.65 -16.03
C ARG A 98 0.29 -11.77 -14.86
N HIS A 99 0.44 -12.40 -13.71
CA HIS A 99 0.76 -11.70 -12.46
C HIS A 99 2.25 -11.39 -12.33
N HIS A 100 2.54 -10.15 -11.93
CA HIS A 100 3.88 -9.66 -11.63
C HIS A 100 3.94 -9.25 -10.17
N GLU A 101 4.64 -10.06 -9.39
CA GLU A 101 4.88 -9.80 -7.98
C GLU A 101 6.25 -9.16 -7.80
N PHE A 102 6.25 -7.92 -7.30
CA PHE A 102 7.48 -7.20 -7.00
C PHE A 102 7.76 -7.19 -5.50
N HIS A 103 9.02 -7.39 -5.18
CA HIS A 103 9.52 -7.28 -3.82
C HIS A 103 10.36 -6.02 -3.66
N PHE A 104 10.27 -5.38 -2.50
CA PHE A 104 11.22 -4.36 -2.06
C PHE A 104 11.70 -4.69 -0.66
N THR A 105 12.80 -4.08 -0.25
CA THR A 105 13.31 -4.11 1.12
C THR A 105 12.97 -2.79 1.82
N VAL A 106 13.02 -2.79 3.15
CA VAL A 106 12.88 -1.54 3.93
C VAL A 106 13.94 -0.51 3.48
N GLN A 107 15.16 -0.96 3.18
CA GLN A 107 16.22 -0.07 2.70
C GLN A 107 15.89 0.54 1.33
N ASP A 108 15.36 -0.26 0.38
CA ASP A 108 14.93 0.27 -0.93
C ASP A 108 13.90 1.40 -0.78
N GLY A 109 12.99 1.25 0.20
CA GLY A 109 12.00 2.27 0.51
C GLY A 109 12.62 3.52 1.15
N ILE A 110 13.52 3.35 2.13
CA ILE A 110 14.24 4.46 2.77
C ILE A 110 15.04 5.26 1.75
N ASP A 111 15.78 4.58 0.89
CA ASP A 111 16.62 5.20 -0.14
C ASP A 111 15.79 5.99 -1.16
N ALA A 112 14.52 5.61 -1.37
CA ALA A 112 13.61 6.28 -2.27
C ALA A 112 12.89 7.51 -1.66
N LEU A 113 12.97 7.74 -0.34
CA LEU A 113 12.17 8.78 0.34
C LEU A 113 12.37 10.19 -0.23
N GLU A 114 13.61 10.57 -0.54
CA GLU A 114 13.89 11.89 -1.12
C GLU A 114 13.23 12.06 -2.51
N GLU A 115 13.33 11.04 -3.36
CA GLU A 115 12.67 11.05 -4.67
C GLU A 115 11.14 11.07 -4.52
N VAL A 116 10.60 10.24 -3.63
CA VAL A 116 9.15 10.15 -3.38
C VAL A 116 8.62 11.51 -2.95
N ILE A 117 9.18 12.12 -1.90
CA ILE A 117 8.76 13.43 -1.38
C ILE A 117 8.86 14.51 -2.46
N TYR A 118 9.91 14.47 -3.28
CA TYR A 118 10.05 15.37 -4.42
C TYR A 118 8.91 15.20 -5.44
N TYR A 119 8.56 13.96 -5.81
CA TYR A 119 7.53 13.71 -6.82
C TYR A 119 6.10 13.94 -6.34
N ILE A 120 5.80 13.66 -5.07
CA ILE A 120 4.44 13.83 -4.52
C ILE A 120 4.20 15.21 -3.91
N GLU A 121 5.26 16.00 -3.73
CA GLU A 121 5.21 17.38 -3.24
C GLU A 121 4.43 17.54 -1.92
N THR A 122 4.59 16.58 -1.00
CA THR A 122 3.97 16.62 0.33
C THR A 122 4.89 16.13 1.44
N TYR A 123 4.62 16.56 2.67
CA TYR A 123 5.24 16.05 3.90
C TYR A 123 4.25 15.25 4.78
N ASP A 124 3.07 14.92 4.25
CA ASP A 124 2.11 14.08 4.95
C ASP A 124 2.64 12.65 5.12
N VAL A 125 2.68 12.18 6.37
CA VAL A 125 3.28 10.89 6.75
C VAL A 125 2.56 9.72 6.08
N ILE A 126 1.23 9.78 5.98
CA ILE A 126 0.42 8.68 5.48
C ILE A 126 0.60 8.53 3.98
N THR A 127 0.57 9.66 3.28
CA THR A 127 0.80 9.74 1.85
C THR A 127 2.19 9.21 1.53
N ILE A 128 3.25 9.72 2.16
CA ILE A 128 4.63 9.23 1.92
C ILE A 128 4.78 7.72 2.16
N ARG A 129 4.19 7.20 3.24
CA ARG A 129 4.21 5.76 3.56
C ARG A 129 3.59 4.91 2.46
N ALA A 130 2.46 5.33 1.88
CA ALA A 130 1.73 4.62 0.84
C ALA A 130 2.33 4.85 -0.57
N SER A 131 2.82 6.07 -0.84
CA SER A 131 3.42 6.45 -2.11
C SER A 131 4.73 5.74 -2.37
N THR A 132 5.50 5.39 -1.33
CA THR A 132 6.84 4.83 -1.51
C THR A 132 6.81 3.45 -2.21
N PRO A 133 6.02 2.45 -1.75
CA PRO A 133 5.83 1.21 -2.52
C PRO A 133 5.27 1.46 -3.92
N MET A 134 4.32 2.39 -4.07
CA MET A 134 3.74 2.76 -5.37
C MET A 134 4.79 3.29 -6.36
N PHE A 135 5.67 4.16 -5.89
CA PHE A 135 6.77 4.71 -6.65
C PHE A 135 7.74 3.62 -7.13
N LEU A 136 8.13 2.72 -6.22
CA LEU A 136 9.01 1.59 -6.54
C LEU A 136 8.37 0.63 -7.55
N MET A 137 7.07 0.34 -7.39
CA MET A 137 6.31 -0.48 -8.34
C MET A 137 6.24 0.19 -9.71
N SER A 138 5.95 1.49 -9.76
CA SER A 138 5.89 2.28 -11.00
C SER A 138 7.21 2.22 -11.78
N ARG A 139 8.36 2.34 -11.09
CA ARG A 139 9.69 2.19 -11.72
C ARG A 139 9.88 0.82 -12.38
N LYS A 140 9.43 -0.25 -11.71
CA LYS A 140 9.52 -1.63 -12.25
C LYS A 140 8.54 -1.86 -13.41
N MET A 141 7.31 -1.38 -13.30
CA MET A 141 6.34 -1.47 -14.40
C MET A 141 6.85 -0.73 -15.64
N LYS A 142 7.47 0.43 -15.44
CA LYS A 142 8.05 1.22 -16.53
C LYS A 142 9.20 0.47 -17.23
N SER A 143 10.04 -0.25 -16.50
CA SER A 143 11.13 -1.04 -17.10
C SER A 143 10.63 -2.25 -17.89
N LEU A 144 9.41 -2.75 -17.59
CA LEU A 144 8.70 -3.75 -18.39
C LEU A 144 7.96 -3.17 -19.60
N GLY A 145 8.05 -1.85 -19.83
CA GLY A 145 7.41 -1.17 -20.96
C GLY A 145 5.93 -0.82 -20.75
N VAL A 146 5.38 -1.05 -19.55
CA VAL A 146 4.01 -0.66 -19.20
C VAL A 146 3.92 0.86 -19.11
N LYS A 147 2.89 1.44 -19.74
CA LYS A 147 2.69 2.90 -19.79
C LYS A 147 1.41 3.37 -19.12
N MET A 148 0.46 2.46 -18.87
CA MET A 148 -0.81 2.77 -18.22
C MET A 148 -1.17 1.66 -17.24
N VAL A 149 -1.76 2.03 -16.10
CA VAL A 149 -2.37 1.09 -15.18
C VAL A 149 -3.71 1.60 -14.69
N ILE A 150 -4.63 0.69 -14.43
CA ILE A 150 -5.90 0.98 -13.75
C ILE A 150 -5.76 0.58 -12.27
N SER A 151 -6.27 1.42 -11.39
CA SER A 151 -6.27 1.21 -9.94
C SER A 151 -7.70 1.23 -9.39
N GLY A 152 -7.87 0.70 -8.17
CA GLY A 152 -9.12 0.70 -7.40
C GLY A 152 -9.28 1.88 -6.44
N GLU A 153 -8.42 2.91 -6.48
CA GLU A 153 -8.56 4.10 -5.63
C GLU A 153 -9.94 4.77 -5.75
N GLY A 154 -10.38 5.43 -4.68
CA GLY A 154 -11.64 6.16 -4.64
C GLY A 154 -12.83 5.32 -4.18
N SER A 155 -12.70 3.99 -4.15
CA SER A 155 -13.79 3.09 -3.73
C SER A 155 -14.17 3.30 -2.28
N ASP A 156 -13.19 3.29 -1.36
CA ASP A 156 -13.42 3.45 0.07
C ASP A 156 -14.08 4.80 0.41
N GLU A 157 -13.75 5.86 -0.31
CA GLU A 157 -14.28 7.20 -0.15
C GLU A 157 -15.72 7.31 -0.66
N ILE A 158 -16.02 6.66 -1.79
CA ILE A 158 -17.37 6.67 -2.37
C ILE A 158 -18.32 5.81 -1.52
N PHE A 159 -17.87 4.65 -1.06
CA PHE A 159 -18.72 3.65 -0.41
C PHE A 159 -18.57 3.59 1.11
N GLY A 160 -17.70 4.41 1.70
CA GLY A 160 -17.43 4.43 3.13
C GLY A 160 -16.77 3.15 3.64
N GLY A 161 -15.79 2.62 2.88
CA GLY A 161 -15.12 1.35 3.16
C GLY A 161 -14.15 1.38 4.35
N TYR A 162 -13.74 2.57 4.81
CA TYR A 162 -12.88 2.68 5.97
C TYR A 162 -13.57 2.30 7.29
N LEU A 163 -12.81 1.63 8.15
CA LEU A 163 -13.30 1.12 9.45
C LEU A 163 -13.90 2.20 10.37
N TYR A 164 -13.51 3.47 10.21
CA TYR A 164 -14.07 4.55 11.01
C TYR A 164 -15.49 4.94 10.58
N PHE A 165 -15.93 4.61 9.36
CA PHE A 165 -17.30 4.88 8.92
C PHE A 165 -18.33 4.07 9.70
N HIS A 166 -17.95 2.92 10.29
CA HIS A 166 -18.80 2.21 11.24
C HIS A 166 -19.14 3.03 12.49
N LYS A 167 -18.35 4.06 12.80
CA LYS A 167 -18.57 4.96 13.93
C LYS A 167 -19.26 6.27 13.51
N ALA A 168 -19.62 6.43 12.24
CA ALA A 168 -20.33 7.63 11.78
C ALA A 168 -21.70 7.72 12.50
N PRO A 169 -22.00 8.83 13.19
CA PRO A 169 -23.19 8.92 14.04
C PRO A 169 -24.50 9.00 13.26
N ASN A 170 -24.46 9.49 12.02
CA ASN A 170 -25.62 9.65 11.15
C ASN A 170 -25.19 9.70 9.66
N LYS A 171 -26.17 9.68 8.75
CA LYS A 171 -25.95 9.70 7.29
C LYS A 171 -25.28 10.98 6.78
N GLU A 172 -25.53 12.12 7.42
CA GLU A 172 -24.99 13.41 7.02
C GLU A 172 -23.50 13.50 7.35
N ASP A 173 -23.11 12.96 8.50
CA ASP A 173 -21.71 12.87 8.93
C ASP A 173 -20.95 11.82 8.11
N PHE A 174 -21.57 10.67 7.81
CA PHE A 174 -21.04 9.70 6.84
C PHE A 174 -20.73 10.41 5.50
N SER A 175 -21.70 11.13 4.94
CA SER A 175 -21.53 11.84 3.66
C SER A 175 -20.44 12.92 3.70
N ARG A 176 -20.25 13.60 4.84
CA ARG A 176 -19.21 14.63 5.03
C ARG A 176 -17.82 14.05 5.27
N GLY A 177 -17.71 12.81 5.76
CA GLY A 177 -16.45 12.09 5.95
C GLY A 177 -15.80 11.60 4.66
N ASN A 178 -16.55 11.57 3.56
CA ASN A 178 -16.20 10.96 2.27
C ASN A 178 -15.22 11.78 1.39
N MET A 179 -14.51 12.78 1.91
CA MET A 179 -13.78 13.75 1.07
C MET A 179 -12.24 13.71 1.13
N SER A 180 -11.62 12.63 1.61
CA SER A 180 -10.15 12.49 1.60
C SER A 180 -9.70 11.25 0.84
N GLN A 181 -8.95 11.45 -0.25
CA GLN A 181 -8.37 10.39 -1.07
C GLN A 181 -7.28 9.61 -0.31
N LYS A 182 -7.24 8.30 -0.52
CA LYS A 182 -6.18 7.37 -0.13
C LYS A 182 -5.38 6.90 -1.34
N GLU A 183 -4.18 6.41 -1.04
CA GLU A 183 -3.34 5.62 -1.93
C GLU A 183 -3.35 4.10 -1.54
N GLN A 184 -3.35 3.24 -2.57
CA GLN A 184 -3.82 1.85 -2.64
C GLN A 184 -3.09 0.87 -1.72
N PHE A 185 -1.90 1.24 -1.24
CA PHE A 185 -0.99 0.35 -0.53
C PHE A 185 -0.88 0.81 0.93
N SER A 186 -1.60 0.11 1.80
CA SER A 186 -1.56 0.34 3.25
C SER A 186 -0.77 -0.76 3.96
N ASP A 187 -1.01 -0.98 5.25
CA ASP A 187 -0.26 -1.90 6.13
C ASP A 187 -0.04 -3.32 5.59
N GLY A 188 -0.83 -3.74 4.58
CA GLY A 188 -0.66 -4.99 3.87
C GLY A 188 0.62 -5.13 3.04
N VAL A 189 1.34 -4.03 2.77
CA VAL A 189 2.70 -4.07 2.18
C VAL A 189 3.74 -4.72 3.09
N GLY A 190 3.45 -4.83 4.39
CA GLY A 190 4.24 -5.56 5.36
C GLY A 190 4.53 -4.74 6.62
N TYR A 191 4.44 -5.41 7.77
CA TYR A 191 4.47 -4.75 9.07
C TYR A 191 5.77 -4.00 9.35
N SER A 192 6.92 -4.55 8.92
CA SER A 192 8.24 -3.96 9.14
C SER A 192 8.53 -2.70 8.32
N TRP A 193 7.70 -2.36 7.33
CA TRP A 193 7.89 -1.14 6.55
C TRP A 193 7.74 0.12 7.41
N ILE A 194 6.62 0.22 8.12
CA ILE A 194 6.34 1.38 8.99
C ILE A 194 7.30 1.43 10.17
N ASP A 195 7.63 0.29 10.75
CA ASP A 195 8.57 0.25 11.88
C ASP A 195 9.97 0.68 11.42
N GLY A 196 10.42 0.22 10.25
CA GLY A 196 11.67 0.66 9.64
C GLY A 196 11.74 2.16 9.36
N LEU A 197 10.64 2.77 8.91
CA LEU A 197 10.55 4.23 8.73
C LEU A 197 10.67 4.99 10.05
N LYS A 198 9.98 4.52 11.10
CA LYS A 198 10.07 5.11 12.44
C LYS A 198 11.47 5.00 13.01
N ASP A 199 12.09 3.83 12.89
CA ASP A 199 13.46 3.58 13.35
C ASP A 199 14.46 4.46 12.61
N HIS A 200 14.34 4.58 11.29
CA HIS A 200 15.16 5.49 10.48
C HIS A 200 15.01 6.94 10.93
N ALA A 201 13.78 7.42 11.11
CA ALA A 201 13.53 8.77 11.60
C ALA A 201 14.10 9.01 13.01
N ASN A 202 14.07 8.01 13.89
CA ASN A 202 14.65 8.08 15.23
C ASN A 202 16.17 8.25 15.22
N LEU A 203 16.87 7.73 14.20
CA LEU A 203 18.31 7.92 14.03
C LEU A 203 18.66 9.35 13.57
N HIS A 204 17.75 10.02 12.87
CA HIS A 204 18.00 11.32 12.26
C HIS A 204 17.38 12.52 13.01
N VAL A 205 16.37 12.29 13.84
CA VAL A 205 15.67 13.36 14.57
C VAL A 205 15.77 13.12 16.07
N THR A 206 16.45 14.03 16.76
CA THR A 206 16.61 13.98 18.22
C THR A 206 15.37 14.52 18.94
N ASP A 207 15.20 14.19 20.22
CA ASP A 207 14.12 14.76 21.05
C ASP A 207 14.27 16.29 21.21
N ALA A 208 15.51 16.78 21.20
CA ALA A 208 15.80 18.20 21.18
C ALA A 208 15.29 18.86 19.89
N MET A 209 15.50 18.25 18.72
CA MET A 209 14.95 18.76 17.46
C MET A 209 13.42 18.81 17.48
N LEU A 210 12.77 17.74 17.93
CA LEU A 210 11.32 17.66 17.98
C LEU A 210 10.72 18.68 18.98
N SER A 211 11.33 18.86 20.16
CA SER A 211 10.86 19.84 21.15
C SER A 211 10.97 21.30 20.66
N HIS A 212 11.90 21.59 19.75
CA HIS A 212 12.04 22.90 19.13
C HIS A 212 11.31 23.03 17.78
N ALA A 213 10.57 22.00 17.36
CA ALA A 213 9.91 21.97 16.05
C ALA A 213 8.97 23.16 15.82
N GLY A 214 8.27 23.65 16.86
CA GLY A 214 7.36 24.79 16.73
C GLY A 214 8.06 26.12 16.39
N PHE A 215 9.35 26.26 16.70
CA PHE A 215 10.14 27.43 16.32
C PHE A 215 10.65 27.34 14.88
N ILE A 216 10.98 26.12 14.43
CA ILE A 216 11.54 25.88 13.09
C ILE A 216 10.41 25.79 12.05
N TYR A 217 9.33 25.10 12.40
CA TYR A 217 8.16 24.84 11.56
C TYR A 217 6.89 25.34 12.29
N PRO A 218 6.64 26.66 12.30
CA PRO A 218 5.48 27.24 13.00
C PRO A 218 4.15 26.85 12.36
N GLU A 219 4.13 26.61 11.05
CA GLU A 219 2.97 26.12 10.31
C GLU A 219 3.05 24.59 10.19
N ASN A 220 1.97 23.89 10.54
CA ASN A 220 1.88 22.43 10.51
C ASN A 220 3.06 21.78 11.23
N THR A 221 3.28 22.18 12.49
CA THR A 221 4.40 21.72 13.31
C THR A 221 4.39 20.19 13.40
N PRO A 222 5.49 19.51 13.02
CA PRO A 222 5.56 18.06 13.13
C PRO A 222 5.52 17.62 14.60
N THR A 223 4.63 16.69 14.92
CA THR A 223 4.43 16.15 16.28
C THR A 223 5.15 14.82 16.51
N THR A 224 5.72 14.22 15.46
CA THR A 224 6.50 12.99 15.52
C THR A 224 7.84 13.18 14.81
N LYS A 225 8.84 12.36 15.17
CA LYS A 225 10.16 12.38 14.53
C LYS A 225 10.10 12.06 13.05
N GLU A 226 9.22 11.14 12.65
CA GLU A 226 8.99 10.79 11.25
C GLU A 226 8.42 11.97 10.45
N ALA A 227 7.39 12.64 10.98
CA ALA A 227 6.85 13.84 10.35
C ALA A 227 7.92 14.95 10.24
N TYR A 228 8.75 15.10 11.27
CA TYR A 228 9.86 16.07 11.26
C TYR A 228 10.88 15.73 10.17
N TYR A 229 11.24 14.44 10.05
CA TYR A 229 12.18 13.97 9.05
C TYR A 229 11.68 14.26 7.63
N TYR A 230 10.43 13.90 7.31
CA TYR A 230 9.82 14.21 6.01
C TYR A 230 9.70 15.70 5.76
N ARG A 231 9.30 16.49 6.77
CA ARG A 231 9.23 17.95 6.66
C ARG A 231 10.60 18.56 6.34
N THR A 232 11.67 18.02 6.92
CA THR A 232 13.04 18.46 6.65
C THR A 232 13.46 18.19 5.20
N ILE A 233 13.08 17.04 4.63
CA ILE A 233 13.31 16.72 3.21
C ILE A 233 12.48 17.64 2.31
N PHE A 234 11.19 17.81 2.63
CA PHE A 234 10.28 18.67 1.87
C PHE A 234 10.80 20.11 1.77
N GLU A 235 11.22 20.72 2.89
CA GLU A 235 11.69 22.12 2.91
C GLU A 235 13.01 22.31 2.13
N ARG A 236 13.83 21.25 1.96
CA ARG A 236 15.02 21.29 1.10
C ARG A 236 14.65 21.46 -0.38
N PHE A 237 13.58 20.80 -0.84
CA PHE A 237 13.10 20.89 -2.22
C PHE A 237 12.15 22.08 -2.45
N PHE A 238 11.32 22.39 -1.46
CA PHE A 238 10.21 23.35 -1.56
C PHE A 238 10.26 24.42 -0.45
N PRO A 239 11.29 25.30 -0.41
CA PRO A 239 11.52 26.22 0.70
C PRO A 239 10.52 27.39 0.79
N LYS A 240 9.57 27.50 -0.15
CA LYS A 240 8.63 28.63 -0.23
C LYS A 240 7.40 28.38 0.64
N ASN A 241 6.94 29.43 1.34
CA ASN A 241 5.70 29.38 2.14
C ASN A 241 4.51 28.87 1.32
N SER A 242 4.39 29.29 0.05
CA SER A 242 3.29 28.87 -0.82
C SER A 242 3.21 27.35 -1.02
N ALA A 243 4.35 26.64 -1.04
CA ALA A 243 4.37 25.19 -1.17
C ALA A 243 3.97 24.50 0.15
N ARG A 244 4.28 25.10 1.30
CA ARG A 244 3.82 24.56 2.59
C ARG A 244 2.31 24.66 2.73
N SER A 245 1.73 25.78 2.27
CA SER A 245 0.29 26.02 2.36
C SER A 245 -0.55 25.09 1.48
N THR A 246 0.04 24.39 0.50
CA THR A 246 -0.69 23.39 -0.31
C THR A 246 -0.80 22.05 0.40
N VAL A 247 0.04 21.77 1.40
CA VAL A 247 -0.02 20.54 2.17
C VAL A 247 -0.98 20.73 3.35
N PRO A 248 -2.12 19.99 3.38
CA PRO A 248 -3.14 20.18 4.41
C PRO A 248 -2.59 20.02 5.82
N GLY A 249 -3.02 20.92 6.71
CA GLY A 249 -2.68 20.89 8.12
C GLY A 249 -3.71 20.19 9.00
N GLY A 250 -3.31 19.92 10.25
CA GLY A 250 -4.20 19.39 11.30
C GLY A 250 -4.07 17.89 11.55
N PRO A 251 -4.83 17.35 12.53
CA PRO A 251 -4.86 15.92 12.81
C PRO A 251 -5.48 15.17 11.63
N SER A 252 -4.63 14.61 10.78
CA SER A 252 -4.99 13.63 9.75
C SER A 252 -4.80 12.24 10.34
N VAL A 253 -5.87 11.46 10.41
CA VAL A 253 -5.82 10.02 10.68
C VAL A 253 -6.09 9.34 9.35
N ALA A 254 -5.38 8.25 9.04
CA ALA A 254 -5.43 7.55 7.75
C ALA A 254 -6.73 7.77 6.98
N CYS A 255 -6.65 8.71 6.03
CA CYS A 255 -7.66 8.93 5.01
C CYS A 255 -9.00 9.42 5.57
N SER A 256 -8.97 10.13 6.69
CA SER A 256 -10.14 10.68 7.36
C SER A 256 -10.00 12.19 7.57
N THR A 257 -11.11 12.92 7.39
CA THR A 257 -11.15 14.35 7.71
C THR A 257 -11.02 14.56 9.23
N ALA A 258 -10.64 15.76 9.66
CA ALA A 258 -10.59 16.12 11.08
C ALA A 258 -11.89 15.73 11.83
N LYS A 259 -13.03 15.76 11.14
CA LYS A 259 -14.33 15.37 11.65
C LYS A 259 -14.49 13.86 11.92
N ALA A 260 -13.84 13.00 11.15
CA ALA A 260 -13.83 11.56 11.39
C ALA A 260 -12.95 11.16 12.58
N VAL A 261 -11.96 11.99 12.95
CA VAL A 261 -11.18 11.82 14.18
C VAL A 261 -12.06 12.03 15.43
N GLU A 262 -13.08 12.87 15.33
CA GLU A 262 -14.03 13.15 16.42
C GLU A 262 -14.97 11.97 16.70
N TRP A 263 -15.15 11.03 15.76
CA TRP A 263 -16.06 9.89 15.91
C TRP A 263 -15.48 8.75 16.77
N ASP A 264 -14.19 8.82 17.13
CA ASP A 264 -13.52 7.78 17.91
C ASP A 264 -12.62 8.35 19.01
N ALA A 265 -13.15 8.40 20.24
CA ALA A 265 -12.43 8.87 21.43
C ALA A 265 -11.17 8.06 21.78
N ALA A 266 -11.01 6.83 21.25
CA ALA A 266 -9.77 6.06 21.38
C ALA A 266 -8.69 6.49 20.37
N ARG A 267 -9.08 7.05 19.22
CA ARG A 267 -8.16 7.55 18.18
C ARG A 267 -7.62 8.94 18.48
N SER A 268 -8.40 9.80 19.15
CA SER A 268 -7.92 11.14 19.56
C SER A 268 -6.69 11.12 20.48
N LYS A 269 -6.41 9.96 21.10
CA LYS A 269 -5.26 9.75 22.02
C LYS A 269 -4.08 9.03 21.35
N ASN A 270 -4.19 8.58 20.10
CA ASN A 270 -3.15 7.80 19.45
C ASN A 270 -2.39 8.65 18.42
N LEU A 271 -1.06 8.69 18.55
CA LEU A 271 -0.17 9.48 17.69
C LEU A 271 0.24 8.73 16.41
N ASP A 272 -0.08 7.45 16.27
CA ASP A 272 0.19 6.71 15.03
C ASP A 272 -0.99 6.85 14.04
N PRO A 273 -0.80 7.59 12.94
CA PRO A 273 -1.87 7.87 12.00
C PRO A 273 -2.23 6.66 11.13
N SER A 274 -1.46 5.56 11.17
CA SER A 274 -1.72 4.32 10.40
C SER A 274 -3.01 3.60 10.80
N GLY A 275 -3.56 3.88 11.98
CA GLY A 275 -4.72 3.17 12.51
C GLY A 275 -4.41 1.80 13.12
N ARG A 276 -3.14 1.35 13.12
CA ARG A 276 -2.69 0.06 13.71
C ARG A 276 -3.13 -0.17 15.15
N ALA A 277 -3.20 0.89 15.97
CA ALA A 277 -3.60 0.76 17.37
C ALA A 277 -5.11 0.81 17.60
N ALA A 278 -5.91 1.19 16.60
CA ALA A 278 -7.37 1.34 16.79
C ALA A 278 -8.09 0.00 16.91
N LEU A 279 -7.46 -1.09 16.45
CA LEU A 279 -8.08 -2.40 16.45
C LEU A 279 -6.99 -3.47 16.64
N GLY A 280 -7.07 -4.23 17.73
CA GLY A 280 -6.20 -5.40 17.99
C GLY A 280 -6.30 -6.55 16.98
N VAL A 281 -6.79 -6.31 15.75
CA VAL A 281 -6.93 -7.30 14.66
C VAL A 281 -5.59 -7.69 14.05
N HIS A 282 -4.54 -6.88 14.20
CA HIS A 282 -3.21 -7.19 13.69
C HIS A 282 -2.29 -7.86 14.73
N ALA A 283 -2.76 -8.11 15.95
CA ALA A 283 -1.97 -8.76 17.00
C ALA A 283 -1.56 -10.20 16.66
N SER A 284 -2.32 -10.88 15.78
CA SER A 284 -1.98 -12.21 15.26
C SER A 284 -0.71 -12.19 14.39
N ALA A 285 -0.53 -11.16 13.56
CA ALA A 285 0.64 -11.03 12.69
C ALA A 285 1.93 -10.73 13.47
N TYR A 286 1.84 -10.03 14.60
CA TYR A 286 3.00 -9.84 15.51
C TYR A 286 3.43 -11.15 16.19
N LYS A 287 2.49 -12.07 16.48
CA LYS A 287 2.85 -13.40 17.01
C LYS A 287 3.59 -14.23 15.97
N GLU A 288 3.09 -14.27 14.74
CA GLU A 288 3.72 -15.04 13.65
C GLU A 288 5.12 -14.50 13.29
N ALA A 289 5.32 -13.18 13.28
CA ALA A 289 6.62 -12.57 13.04
C ALA A 289 7.63 -12.80 14.19
N ALA A 290 7.17 -12.79 15.44
CA ALA A 290 8.01 -13.09 16.61
C ALA A 290 8.39 -14.58 16.67
N GLU A 291 7.48 -15.48 16.27
CA GLU A 291 7.73 -16.92 16.19
C GLU A 291 8.70 -17.27 15.05
N ALA A 292 8.59 -16.59 13.89
CA ALA A 292 9.54 -16.75 12.78
C ALA A 292 10.97 -16.29 13.12
N ASN A 293 11.10 -15.20 13.89
CA ASN A 293 12.40 -14.73 14.37
C ASN A 293 13.00 -15.64 15.47
N ASN A 294 12.18 -16.26 16.31
CA ASN A 294 12.69 -17.25 17.28
C ASN A 294 13.11 -18.57 16.61
N ALA A 295 12.43 -19.00 15.54
CA ALA A 295 12.79 -20.20 14.79
C ALA A 295 14.13 -20.07 14.04
N SER A 296 14.53 -18.86 13.64
CA SER A 296 15.82 -18.59 13.00
C SER A 296 16.98 -18.51 14.00
N VAL A 297 16.71 -18.16 15.27
CA VAL A 297 17.73 -18.18 16.34
C VAL A 297 17.99 -19.60 16.88
N ILE A 298 16.99 -20.49 16.84
CA ILE A 298 17.14 -21.88 17.34
C ILE A 298 17.89 -22.79 16.36
N ASN A 299 17.85 -22.49 15.05
CA ASN A 299 18.60 -23.24 14.05
C ASN A 299 19.96 -22.56 13.79
N GLY A 300 20.90 -22.78 14.70
CA GLY A 300 22.31 -22.40 14.51
C GLY A 300 22.91 -23.02 13.23
N PRO A 301 24.02 -22.46 12.71
CA PRO A 301 24.58 -22.89 11.43
C PRO A 301 25.00 -24.37 11.47
N PRO A 302 24.88 -25.11 10.36
CA PRO A 302 25.22 -26.52 10.30
C PRO A 302 26.71 -26.72 10.63
N GLN A 303 26.98 -27.52 11.66
CA GLN A 303 28.34 -27.91 12.04
C GLN A 303 29.00 -28.68 10.88
N LYS A 304 30.08 -28.11 10.32
CA LYS A 304 31.00 -28.83 9.43
C LYS A 304 31.62 -30.00 10.21
N GLN A 305 31.28 -31.23 9.83
CA GLN A 305 32.05 -32.41 10.22
C GLN A 305 33.46 -32.28 9.64
N ARG A 306 34.47 -32.23 10.50
CA ARG A 306 35.88 -32.34 10.12
C ARG A 306 36.21 -33.82 9.93
N GLU A 307 36.32 -34.26 8.68
CA GLU A 307 37.00 -35.51 8.36
C GLU A 307 38.51 -35.32 8.53
N GLY A 308 39.12 -36.14 9.39
CA GLY A 308 40.55 -36.10 9.69
C GLY A 308 41.38 -36.71 8.57
N VAL A 309 42.24 -35.91 7.97
CA VAL A 309 43.33 -36.39 7.10
C VAL A 309 44.50 -36.78 7.99
N VAL A 310 44.79 -38.07 8.10
CA VAL A 310 45.99 -38.59 8.79
C VAL A 310 47.16 -38.54 7.80
N GLU A 311 48.07 -37.61 8.05
CA GLU A 311 49.33 -37.46 7.34
C GLU A 311 50.34 -38.52 7.86
N LYS A 312 50.79 -39.42 6.97
CA LYS A 312 51.86 -40.38 7.27
C LYS A 312 53.21 -39.73 7.06
N THR A 313 53.92 -39.43 8.14
CA THR A 313 55.36 -39.14 8.14
C THR A 313 56.14 -40.42 8.43
N ALA A 314 57.00 -40.79 7.50
CA ALA A 314 57.96 -41.87 7.61
C ALA A 314 59.30 -41.33 8.16
N THR A 315 59.89 -42.04 9.12
CA THR A 315 61.37 -42.15 9.27
C THR A 315 61.76 -43.29 10.23
N VAL A 316 62.43 -44.29 9.64
CA VAL A 316 63.71 -44.91 10.07
C VAL A 316 63.83 -45.51 11.48
N ALA A 317 63.79 -46.85 11.56
CA ALA A 317 64.92 -47.75 11.89
C ALA A 317 64.44 -49.21 11.82
#